data_AF-A0A820HDL5-F1
#
_entry.id   AF-A0A820HDL5-F1
#
_cell.length_a   1.000
_cell.length_b   1.000
_cell.length_c   1.000
_cell.angle_alpha   90.00
_cell.angle_beta   90.00
_cell.angle_gamma   90.00
#
_symmetry.space_group_name_H-M   'P 1'
#
loop_
_entity.id
_entity.type
_entity.pdbx_description
1 polymer ?
#
loop_
_entity_poly.entity_id
_entity_poly.type
_entity_poly.pdbx_seq_one_letter_code
_entity_poly.pdbx_strand_id
1 'polypeptide(L)'
;KTGQCSCKTHVEGQNCDKCRPGFFNLDATNPDGCTKCFCYGHASTCQSAPNYYYNPIRSSFSQGADGWRAVNQTRHEAHVYSDMGSYIYVQSSPGQDLTFEAPAQYLGDRTLSYNQFLTFILILRAPPNVNRMYTHADVAIEGANGIKVGVVIYGGVPQTIPSEEPLTFRFRLNEQSWSPTLPFLDFMRLLSNITAIRIHATFGVDNAVSFLGEIALGHSSPSGGLFPVGNVESCSPCPQGYYGERCEYCATGYRREVSFGGPFAGCIPCHCHNHSFSCDVETGRCAC
;
A
#
# COMPACT_ATOMS: atom_id res chain seq x y z
N LYS A 1 19.99 39.53 -3.95
CA LYS A 1 19.47 38.17 -3.68
C LYS A 1 18.06 38.12 -4.26
N THR A 2 17.79 37.24 -5.22
CA THR A 2 16.54 37.23 -6.03
C THR A 2 15.29 36.68 -5.33
N GLY A 3 15.29 36.51 -4.00
CA GLY A 3 14.08 36.21 -3.22
C GLY A 3 13.37 34.87 -3.52
N GLN A 4 13.87 34.05 -4.46
CA GLN A 4 13.26 32.78 -4.84
C GLN A 4 13.59 31.68 -3.83
N CYS A 5 12.54 31.08 -3.26
CA CYS A 5 12.63 29.89 -2.43
C CYS A 5 13.06 28.67 -3.26
N SER A 6 13.92 27.81 -2.70
CA SER A 6 14.23 26.51 -3.31
C SER A 6 13.11 25.53 -3.00
N CYS A 7 12.23 25.29 -3.97
CA CYS A 7 11.06 24.44 -3.79
C CYS A 7 11.41 22.94 -3.79
N LYS A 8 10.57 22.14 -3.14
CA LYS A 8 10.59 20.67 -3.24
C LYS A 8 10.36 20.21 -4.68
N THR A 9 10.72 18.97 -4.98
CA THR A 9 10.75 18.37 -6.33
C THR A 9 9.50 18.64 -7.16
N HIS A 10 8.31 18.52 -6.57
CA HIS A 10 7.02 18.60 -7.27
C HIS A 10 6.24 19.88 -6.96
N VAL A 11 6.93 20.90 -6.46
CA VAL A 11 6.36 22.19 -6.06
C VAL A 11 6.94 23.30 -6.94
N GLU A 12 6.14 24.34 -7.18
CA GLU A 12 6.49 25.53 -7.94
C GLU A 12 5.83 26.79 -7.35
N GLY A 13 6.10 27.94 -7.98
CA GLY A 13 5.71 29.27 -7.48
C GLY A 13 6.85 29.98 -6.77
N GLN A 14 6.76 31.32 -6.68
CA GLN A 14 7.78 32.14 -6.01
C GLN A 14 7.95 31.78 -4.53
N ASN A 15 6.85 31.34 -3.90
CA ASN A 15 6.78 30.96 -2.49
C ASN A 15 6.67 29.44 -2.27
N CYS A 16 6.82 28.63 -3.32
CA CYS A 16 6.64 27.17 -3.25
C CYS A 16 5.27 26.75 -2.68
N ASP A 17 4.22 27.43 -3.11
CA ASP A 17 2.84 27.30 -2.62
C ASP A 17 1.93 26.56 -3.60
N LYS A 18 2.45 26.12 -4.74
CA LYS A 18 1.66 25.45 -5.80
C LYS A 18 2.30 24.15 -6.24
N CYS A 19 1.46 23.15 -6.50
CA CYS A 19 1.93 21.92 -7.13
C CYS A 19 2.22 22.15 -8.61
N ARG A 20 3.26 21.48 -9.11
CA ARG A 20 3.52 21.43 -10.56
C ARG A 20 2.37 20.74 -11.30
N PRO A 21 2.15 21.02 -12.59
CA PRO A 21 1.17 20.30 -13.39
C PRO A 21 1.34 18.77 -13.31
N GLY A 22 0.24 18.07 -13.07
CA GLY A 22 0.23 16.61 -12.86
C GLY A 22 0.51 16.14 -11.44
N PHE A 23 0.55 17.07 -10.48
CA PHE A 23 0.66 16.78 -9.06
C PHE A 23 -0.42 17.52 -8.26
N PHE A 24 -0.82 16.96 -7.12
CA PHE A 24 -1.83 17.49 -6.21
C PHE A 24 -1.39 17.31 -4.75
N ASN A 25 -2.19 17.80 -3.81
CA ASN A 25 -1.97 17.66 -2.37
C ASN A 25 -0.57 18.13 -1.90
N LEU A 26 -0.39 19.45 -1.82
CA LEU A 26 0.81 20.05 -1.24
C LEU A 26 0.87 19.74 0.26
N ASP A 27 1.80 18.89 0.65
CA ASP A 27 1.91 18.36 2.01
C ASP A 27 3.34 18.55 2.56
N ALA A 28 3.44 19.09 3.77
CA ALA A 28 4.72 19.36 4.43
C ALA A 28 5.51 18.07 4.75
N THR A 29 4.81 16.99 5.07
CA THR A 29 5.35 15.65 5.38
C THR A 29 5.70 14.83 4.14
N ASN A 30 5.26 15.26 2.95
CA ASN A 30 5.70 14.69 1.69
C ASN A 30 7.10 15.22 1.32
N PRO A 31 8.14 14.38 1.20
CA PRO A 31 9.49 14.84 0.85
C PRO A 31 9.53 15.54 -0.50
N ASP A 32 8.69 15.13 -1.45
CA ASP A 32 8.58 15.76 -2.77
C ASP A 32 7.57 16.92 -2.81
N GLY A 33 6.86 17.15 -1.71
CA GLY A 33 5.88 18.23 -1.51
C GLY A 33 4.50 17.86 -2.06
N CYS A 34 4.39 17.62 -3.37
CA CYS A 34 3.12 17.22 -4.00
C CYS A 34 3.14 15.76 -4.45
N THR A 35 1.95 15.16 -4.52
CA THR A 35 1.73 13.77 -4.93
C THR A 35 1.36 13.71 -6.40
N LYS A 36 1.93 12.77 -7.16
CA LYS A 36 1.63 12.60 -8.59
C LYS A 36 0.19 12.15 -8.81
N CYS A 37 -0.49 12.71 -9.81
CA CYS A 37 -1.79 12.21 -10.26
C CYS A 37 -1.67 10.79 -10.79
N PHE A 38 -2.53 9.90 -10.30
CA PHE A 38 -2.61 8.51 -10.70
C PHE A 38 -3.69 8.32 -11.76
N CYS A 39 -4.97 8.64 -11.48
CA CYS A 39 -6.11 8.56 -12.40
C CYS A 39 -6.15 7.29 -13.26
N TYR A 40 -5.69 6.16 -12.70
CA TYR A 40 -5.45 4.88 -13.39
C TYR A 40 -4.61 4.95 -14.69
N GLY A 41 -3.86 6.05 -14.87
CA GLY A 41 -3.06 6.33 -16.07
C GLY A 41 -3.85 6.97 -17.21
N HIS A 42 -5.15 7.24 -17.04
CA HIS A 42 -6.02 7.76 -18.10
C HIS A 42 -6.04 9.29 -18.16
N ALA A 43 -5.82 9.97 -17.02
CA ALA A 43 -5.73 11.42 -16.95
C ALA A 43 -4.41 11.86 -16.29
N SER A 44 -3.92 13.03 -16.69
CA SER A 44 -2.68 13.62 -16.14
C SER A 44 -2.92 14.83 -15.24
N THR A 45 -4.18 15.20 -14.99
CA THR A 45 -4.56 16.35 -14.18
C THR A 45 -5.58 15.94 -13.13
N CYS A 46 -5.35 16.33 -11.89
CA CYS A 46 -6.19 15.98 -10.76
C CYS A 46 -6.13 17.05 -9.67
N GLN A 47 -7.06 17.00 -8.74
CA GLN A 47 -7.12 17.84 -7.54
C GLN A 47 -7.41 16.98 -6.31
N SER A 48 -7.29 17.54 -5.11
CA SER A 48 -7.67 16.84 -3.88
C SER A 48 -9.20 16.65 -3.82
N ALA A 49 -9.65 15.41 -3.69
CA ALA A 49 -11.05 15.06 -3.53
C ALA A 49 -11.57 15.55 -2.16
N PRO A 50 -12.78 16.13 -2.09
CA PRO A 50 -13.41 16.48 -0.82
C PRO A 50 -13.95 15.24 -0.10
N ASN A 51 -14.32 15.39 1.17
CA ASN A 51 -15.04 14.38 1.97
C ASN A 51 -14.30 13.05 2.20
N TYR A 52 -12.97 13.05 2.15
CA TYR A 52 -12.15 11.95 2.63
C TYR A 52 -11.53 12.28 3.98
N TYR A 53 -11.41 11.27 4.82
CA TYR A 53 -10.90 11.39 6.18
C TYR A 53 -9.82 10.34 6.46
N TYR A 54 -8.88 10.69 7.33
CA TYR A 54 -7.90 9.75 7.83
C TYR A 54 -8.57 8.69 8.71
N ASN A 55 -8.52 7.44 8.27
CA ASN A 55 -9.10 6.28 8.96
C ASN A 55 -8.20 5.06 8.78
N PRO A 56 -7.13 4.93 9.58
CA PRO A 56 -6.14 3.86 9.42
C PRO A 56 -6.72 2.49 9.78
N ILE A 57 -6.30 1.46 9.07
CA ILE A 57 -6.58 0.07 9.45
C ILE A 57 -5.65 -0.30 10.60
N ARG A 58 -6.19 -0.86 11.68
CA ARG A 58 -5.44 -1.15 12.91
C ARG A 58 -5.73 -2.54 13.43
N SER A 59 -4.73 -3.15 14.07
CA SER A 59 -4.90 -4.30 14.95
C SER A 59 -4.28 -3.95 16.30
N SER A 60 -5.12 -3.92 17.33
CA SER A 60 -4.72 -3.60 18.70
C SER A 60 -4.44 -4.84 19.53
N PHE A 61 -4.80 -6.02 19.04
CA PHE A 61 -4.60 -7.32 19.69
C PHE A 61 -5.25 -7.44 21.09
N SER A 62 -6.21 -6.56 21.38
CA SER A 62 -6.89 -6.48 22.68
C SER A 62 -7.88 -7.62 22.91
N GLN A 63 -8.33 -8.28 21.84
CA GLN A 63 -9.27 -9.41 21.90
C GLN A 63 -8.72 -10.67 21.22
N GLY A 64 -7.39 -10.77 21.10
CA GLY A 64 -6.72 -11.90 20.45
C GLY A 64 -5.81 -11.46 19.31
N ALA A 65 -5.75 -12.25 18.24
CA ALA A 65 -4.83 -11.99 17.14
C ALA A 65 -5.38 -11.08 16.02
N ASP A 66 -6.61 -10.57 16.14
CA ASP A 66 -7.25 -9.72 15.12
C ASP A 66 -7.22 -10.33 13.69
N GLY A 67 -7.17 -11.67 13.60
CA GLY A 67 -7.08 -12.43 12.35
C GLY A 67 -5.66 -12.60 11.80
N TRP A 68 -4.64 -12.06 12.46
CA TRP A 68 -3.24 -12.31 12.12
C TRP A 68 -2.89 -13.77 12.37
N ARG A 69 -2.10 -14.34 11.45
CA ARG A 69 -1.59 -15.70 11.56
C ARG A 69 -0.08 -15.71 11.39
N ALA A 70 0.54 -16.82 11.78
CA ALA A 70 1.95 -17.05 11.53
C ALA A 70 2.12 -18.30 10.69
N VAL A 71 3.05 -18.25 9.74
CA VAL A 71 3.37 -19.35 8.84
C VAL A 71 4.86 -19.58 8.79
N ASN A 72 5.27 -20.83 8.55
CA ASN A 72 6.66 -21.15 8.28
C ASN A 72 7.01 -21.02 6.77
N GLN A 73 8.25 -21.35 6.40
CA GLN A 73 8.73 -21.33 5.01
C GLN A 73 7.92 -22.22 4.06
N THR A 74 7.31 -23.31 4.55
CA THR A 74 6.46 -24.22 3.77
C THR A 74 4.97 -23.85 3.83
N ARG A 75 4.63 -22.67 4.39
CA ARG A 75 3.27 -22.15 4.59
C ARG A 75 2.37 -23.02 5.48
N HIS A 76 2.97 -23.83 6.34
CA HIS A 76 2.23 -24.44 7.44
C HIS A 76 2.01 -23.40 8.53
N GLU A 77 0.78 -23.35 9.03
CA GLU A 77 0.39 -22.43 10.11
C GLU A 77 1.07 -22.83 11.42
N ALA A 78 1.62 -21.82 12.10
CA ALA A 78 2.16 -21.91 13.44
C ALA A 78 1.18 -21.28 14.42
N HIS A 79 1.21 -21.76 15.67
CA HIS A 79 0.37 -21.19 16.71
C HIS A 79 0.80 -19.75 17.04
N VAL A 80 -0.18 -18.84 17.00
CA VAL A 80 -0.03 -17.46 17.44
C VAL A 80 -0.63 -17.34 18.83
N TYR A 81 0.17 -16.85 19.76
CA TYR A 81 -0.28 -16.56 21.11
C TYR A 81 -0.60 -15.06 21.24
N SER A 82 -1.53 -14.72 22.12
CA SER A 82 -1.86 -13.33 22.47
C SER A 82 -1.53 -13.12 23.94
N ASP A 83 -0.91 -11.99 24.26
CA ASP A 83 -0.66 -11.59 25.65
C ASP A 83 -1.86 -10.89 26.30
N MET A 84 -2.97 -10.73 25.56
CA MET A 84 -4.17 -9.97 25.96
C MET A 84 -3.85 -8.54 26.43
N GLY A 85 -2.70 -8.00 26.03
CA GLY A 85 -2.10 -6.81 26.63
C GLY A 85 -1.72 -5.73 25.63
N SER A 86 -1.35 -6.10 24.40
CA SER A 86 -1.23 -5.26 23.17
C SER A 86 -0.43 -5.98 22.06
N TYR A 87 -0.02 -7.24 22.28
CA TYR A 87 0.87 -7.97 21.40
C TYR A 87 0.35 -9.37 21.09
N ILE A 88 0.67 -9.83 19.89
CA ILE A 88 0.74 -11.25 19.58
C ILE A 88 2.17 -11.71 19.52
N TYR A 89 2.42 -12.99 19.77
CA TYR A 89 3.76 -13.54 19.66
C TYR A 89 3.79 -14.96 19.11
N VAL A 90 4.95 -15.31 18.59
CA VAL A 90 5.30 -16.64 18.11
C VAL A 90 6.65 -17.06 18.66
N GLN A 91 6.86 -18.37 18.76
CA GLN A 91 8.11 -18.95 19.19
C GLN A 91 8.61 -19.94 18.11
N SER A 92 9.84 -19.76 17.62
CA SER A 92 10.45 -20.72 16.70
C SER A 92 11.00 -21.93 17.45
N SER A 93 10.79 -23.11 16.88
CA SER A 93 11.57 -24.31 17.21
C SER A 93 12.85 -24.36 16.36
N PRO A 94 13.83 -25.23 16.68
CA PRO A 94 15.02 -25.40 15.86
C PRO A 94 14.70 -25.69 14.38
N GLY A 95 15.30 -24.93 13.46
CA GLY A 95 15.08 -25.01 12.02
C GLY A 95 13.75 -24.40 11.54
N GLN A 96 12.98 -23.75 12.42
CA GLN A 96 11.77 -23.03 12.03
C GLN A 96 12.05 -21.55 11.80
N ASP A 97 11.53 -21.05 10.69
CA ASP A 97 11.52 -19.64 10.38
C ASP A 97 10.09 -19.17 10.11
N LEU A 98 9.59 -18.31 11.00
CA LEU A 98 8.20 -17.91 11.08
C LEU A 98 8.00 -16.49 10.57
N THR A 99 6.86 -16.26 9.94
CA THR A 99 6.45 -14.99 9.35
C THR A 99 5.00 -14.71 9.72
N PHE A 100 4.72 -13.48 10.18
CA PHE A 100 3.36 -12.99 10.39
C PHE A 100 2.72 -12.64 9.04
N GLU A 101 1.49 -13.10 8.81
CA GLU A 101 0.67 -12.74 7.65
C GLU A 101 -0.54 -11.91 8.09
N ALA A 102 -0.73 -10.79 7.39
CA ALA A 102 -1.81 -9.86 7.67
C ALA A 102 -3.19 -10.43 7.29
N PRO A 103 -4.23 -10.12 8.07
CA PRO A 103 -5.61 -10.51 7.77
C PRO A 103 -6.21 -9.74 6.59
N ALA A 104 -7.35 -10.24 6.08
CA ALA A 104 -8.07 -9.67 4.93
C ALA A 104 -8.35 -8.16 5.03
N GLN A 105 -8.51 -7.62 6.25
CA GLN A 105 -8.70 -6.19 6.48
C GLN A 105 -7.51 -5.29 6.06
N TYR A 106 -6.33 -5.85 5.78
CA TYR A 106 -5.17 -5.15 5.20
C TYR A 106 -4.98 -5.42 3.70
N LEU A 107 -5.73 -6.36 3.13
CA LEU A 107 -5.58 -6.85 1.74
C LEU A 107 -6.58 -6.16 0.78
N GLY A 108 -6.53 -6.48 -0.51
CA GLY A 108 -7.38 -5.89 -1.54
C GLY A 108 -6.90 -4.50 -2.01
N ASP A 109 -7.83 -3.64 -2.41
CA ASP A 109 -7.50 -2.28 -2.88
C ASP A 109 -7.08 -1.37 -1.71
N ARG A 110 -5.79 -1.02 -1.71
CA ARG A 110 -5.14 -0.08 -0.79
C ARG A 110 -4.50 1.09 -1.53
N THR A 111 -5.01 1.46 -2.70
CA THR A 111 -4.55 2.66 -3.43
C THR A 111 -4.67 3.92 -2.59
N LEU A 112 -5.70 4.03 -1.73
CA LEU A 112 -5.87 5.15 -0.80
C LEU A 112 -4.88 5.15 0.38
N SER A 113 -4.04 4.12 0.51
CA SER A 113 -2.92 4.07 1.47
C SER A 113 -1.59 4.56 0.84
N TYR A 114 -1.59 4.91 -0.45
CA TYR A 114 -0.40 5.46 -1.11
C TYR A 114 0.09 6.73 -0.41
N ASN A 115 1.41 6.85 -0.28
CA ASN A 115 2.12 7.91 0.44
C ASN A 115 1.82 7.99 1.95
N GLN A 116 1.06 7.04 2.51
CA GLN A 116 0.86 6.89 3.96
C GLN A 116 1.87 5.87 4.53
N PHE A 117 1.72 5.49 5.79
CA PHE A 117 2.70 4.66 6.49
C PHE A 117 2.09 3.33 6.94
N LEU A 118 2.87 2.26 6.79
CA LEU A 118 2.74 1.03 7.57
C LEU A 118 3.63 1.18 8.81
N THR A 119 3.02 1.09 9.98
CA THR A 119 3.72 1.17 11.27
C THR A 119 3.41 -0.05 12.12
N PHE A 120 4.38 -0.53 12.86
CA PHE A 120 4.20 -1.60 13.84
C PHE A 120 5.33 -1.60 14.86
N ILE A 121 5.11 -2.26 15.99
CA ILE A 121 6.11 -2.53 17.01
C ILE A 121 6.55 -3.98 16.89
N LEU A 122 7.87 -4.22 16.95
CA LEU A 122 8.44 -5.55 16.97
C LEU A 122 9.42 -5.69 18.14
N ILE A 123 9.33 -6.81 18.86
CA ILE A 123 10.32 -7.24 19.87
C ILE A 123 10.80 -8.62 19.42
N LEU A 124 12.12 -8.82 19.36
CA LEU A 124 12.70 -10.14 19.06
C LEU A 124 13.64 -10.53 20.18
N ARG A 125 13.20 -11.50 21.00
CA ARG A 125 14.02 -12.13 22.03
C ARG A 125 14.69 -13.36 21.44
N ALA A 126 16.00 -13.43 21.54
CA ALA A 126 16.78 -14.51 20.96
C ALA A 126 17.94 -14.93 21.88
N PRO A 127 18.38 -16.20 21.84
CA PRO A 127 19.57 -16.64 22.55
C PRO A 127 20.83 -15.85 22.15
N PRO A 128 21.88 -15.80 22.99
CA PRO A 128 23.15 -15.17 22.61
C PRO A 128 23.87 -15.93 21.48
N ASN A 129 24.66 -15.22 20.65
CA ASN A 129 25.48 -15.75 19.53
C ASN A 129 24.71 -16.37 18.35
N VAL A 130 23.64 -15.72 17.91
CA VAL A 130 22.85 -16.18 16.77
C VAL A 130 23.53 -15.88 15.43
N ASN A 131 23.69 -16.90 14.60
CA ASN A 131 23.94 -16.74 13.18
C ASN A 131 22.60 -16.48 12.48
N ARG A 132 22.40 -15.26 12.00
CA ARG A 132 21.14 -14.87 11.35
C ARG A 132 21.10 -15.37 9.92
N MET A 133 19.91 -15.74 9.48
CA MET A 133 19.66 -15.95 8.07
C MET A 133 19.26 -14.60 7.45
N TYR A 134 20.17 -14.00 6.68
CA TYR A 134 19.86 -12.79 5.94
C TYR A 134 18.75 -13.10 4.93
N THR A 135 17.61 -12.41 5.03
CA THR A 135 16.56 -12.49 4.03
C THR A 135 16.71 -11.36 3.01
N HIS A 136 16.06 -11.54 1.86
CA HIS A 136 15.94 -10.48 0.86
C HIS A 136 14.88 -9.42 1.23
N ALA A 137 13.98 -9.71 2.18
CA ALA A 137 12.94 -8.80 2.64
C ALA A 137 12.36 -9.27 3.99
N ASP A 138 12.40 -8.39 4.99
CA ASP A 138 11.82 -8.63 6.32
C ASP A 138 10.36 -8.17 6.39
N VAL A 139 10.00 -7.12 5.65
CA VAL A 139 8.60 -6.75 5.42
C VAL A 139 8.35 -6.83 3.93
N ALA A 140 7.32 -7.56 3.52
CA ALA A 140 7.00 -7.77 2.12
C ALA A 140 5.52 -7.50 1.81
N ILE A 141 5.27 -6.91 0.65
CA ILE A 141 3.94 -6.69 0.08
C ILE A 141 3.87 -7.42 -1.26
N GLU A 142 2.85 -8.23 -1.44
CA GLU A 142 2.58 -8.99 -2.66
C GLU A 142 1.22 -8.57 -3.23
N GLY A 143 1.16 -8.44 -4.56
CA GLY A 143 -0.05 -8.09 -5.30
C GLY A 143 -0.53 -9.22 -6.20
N ALA A 144 -1.77 -9.12 -6.67
CA ALA A 144 -2.41 -10.16 -7.50
C ALA A 144 -1.68 -10.45 -8.82
N ASN A 145 -0.90 -9.51 -9.33
CA ASN A 145 -0.15 -9.64 -10.59
C ASN A 145 1.25 -10.27 -10.42
N GLY A 146 1.53 -10.87 -9.27
CA GLY A 146 2.85 -11.44 -8.94
C GLY A 146 3.92 -10.39 -8.60
N ILE A 147 3.55 -9.11 -8.60
CA ILE A 147 4.41 -8.00 -8.16
C ILE A 147 4.66 -8.16 -6.66
N LYS A 148 5.94 -8.13 -6.28
CA LYS A 148 6.37 -8.21 -4.89
C LYS A 148 7.43 -7.15 -4.62
N VAL A 149 7.28 -6.45 -3.49
CA VAL A 149 8.28 -5.53 -2.97
C VAL A 149 8.54 -5.85 -1.51
N GLY A 150 9.70 -5.46 -1.01
CA GLY A 150 10.05 -5.63 0.39
C GLY A 150 11.13 -4.67 0.87
N VAL A 151 11.31 -4.65 2.18
CA VAL A 151 12.31 -3.85 2.87
C VAL A 151 13.02 -4.72 3.90
N VAL A 152 14.29 -4.45 4.11
CA VAL A 152 15.11 -5.09 5.14
C VAL A 152 15.21 -4.13 6.31
N ILE A 153 14.87 -4.60 7.50
CA ILE A 153 14.85 -3.82 8.74
C ILE A 153 16.28 -3.44 9.19
N TYR A 154 17.28 -4.22 8.77
CA TYR A 154 18.70 -3.96 9.04
C TYR A 154 19.33 -2.81 8.24
N GLY A 155 18.67 -2.32 7.18
CA GLY A 155 19.29 -1.47 6.16
C GLY A 155 19.28 0.05 6.39
N GLY A 156 18.70 0.54 7.50
CA GLY A 156 18.55 2.00 7.68
C GLY A 156 18.16 2.51 9.06
N VAL A 157 18.03 1.64 10.07
CA VAL A 157 17.72 2.04 11.45
C VAL A 157 18.93 1.75 12.33
N PRO A 158 19.37 2.68 13.21
CA PRO A 158 20.48 2.43 14.15
C PRO A 158 20.15 1.39 15.24
N GLN A 159 18.94 0.84 15.24
CA GLN A 159 18.47 -0.15 16.20
C GLN A 159 18.78 -1.56 15.71
N THR A 160 19.47 -2.33 16.54
CA THR A 160 19.85 -3.70 16.25
C THR A 160 18.77 -4.65 16.77
N ILE A 161 18.05 -5.33 15.86
CA ILE A 161 17.39 -6.61 16.20
C ILE A 161 18.50 -7.64 16.43
N PRO A 162 18.39 -8.65 17.33
CA PRO A 162 17.34 -8.83 18.32
C PRO A 162 17.39 -7.75 19.40
N SER A 163 16.22 -7.42 19.95
CA SER A 163 16.05 -6.40 20.97
C SER A 163 15.02 -6.87 21.98
N GLU A 164 15.36 -6.74 23.27
CA GLU A 164 14.43 -6.92 24.39
C GLU A 164 13.44 -5.76 24.50
N GLU A 165 13.84 -4.58 24.04
CA GLU A 165 13.02 -3.37 24.05
C GLU A 165 12.15 -3.28 22.80
N PRO A 166 10.93 -2.70 22.90
CA PRO A 166 10.06 -2.45 21.77
C PRO A 166 10.68 -1.54 20.71
N LEU A 167 10.78 -2.03 19.47
CA LEU A 167 11.24 -1.24 18.33
C LEU A 167 10.08 -0.86 17.42
N THR A 168 9.91 0.44 17.16
CA THR A 168 8.87 0.94 16.23
C THR A 168 9.41 1.04 14.82
N PHE A 169 8.78 0.33 13.89
CA PHE A 169 9.06 0.40 12.47
C PHE A 169 8.02 1.25 11.75
N ARG A 170 8.48 2.03 10.76
CA ARG A 170 7.64 2.94 9.98
C ARG A 170 8.12 2.96 8.53
N PHE A 171 7.30 2.46 7.63
CA PHE A 171 7.59 2.39 6.19
C PHE A 171 6.55 3.18 5.40
N ARG A 172 7.00 4.10 4.55
CA ARG A 172 6.11 4.86 3.66
C ARG A 172 5.71 4.00 2.46
N LEU A 173 4.44 3.99 2.09
CA LEU A 173 3.96 3.25 0.91
C LEU A 173 4.12 4.11 -0.35
N ASN A 174 5.33 4.16 -0.87
CA ASN A 174 5.62 4.72 -2.19
C ASN A 174 6.75 3.92 -2.87
N GLU A 175 6.91 4.11 -4.17
CA GLU A 175 7.86 3.34 -4.97
C GLU A 175 9.33 3.46 -4.52
N GLN A 176 9.68 4.58 -3.88
CA GLN A 176 11.05 4.89 -3.46
C GLN A 176 11.44 4.18 -2.15
N SER A 177 10.47 3.79 -1.33
CA SER A 177 10.72 3.24 0.00
C SER A 177 10.88 1.72 0.03
N TRP A 178 10.71 1.05 -1.11
CA TRP A 178 10.67 -0.42 -1.21
C TRP A 178 11.61 -0.95 -2.30
N SER A 179 12.02 -2.21 -2.15
CA SER A 179 12.91 -2.92 -3.09
C SER A 179 12.23 -4.16 -3.68
N PRO A 180 12.36 -4.43 -5.00
CA PRO A 180 12.95 -3.54 -5.99
C PRO A 180 12.13 -2.26 -6.13
N THR A 181 12.79 -1.16 -6.47
CA THR A 181 12.09 0.08 -6.82
C THR A 181 11.26 -0.16 -8.08
N LEU A 182 9.97 0.13 -8.01
CA LEU A 182 9.04 -0.06 -9.12
C LEU A 182 8.76 1.28 -9.82
N PRO A 183 8.37 1.26 -11.10
CA PRO A 183 7.71 2.41 -11.70
C PRO A 183 6.43 2.77 -10.92
N PHE A 184 6.11 4.06 -10.81
CA PHE A 184 4.93 4.55 -10.10
C PHE A 184 3.63 3.79 -10.44
N LEU A 185 3.37 3.54 -11.72
CA LEU A 185 2.16 2.84 -12.15
C LEU A 185 2.12 1.39 -11.67
N ASP A 186 3.26 0.70 -11.64
CA ASP A 186 3.33 -0.68 -11.17
C ASP A 186 3.22 -0.77 -9.65
N PHE A 187 3.75 0.22 -8.92
CA PHE A 187 3.50 0.33 -7.47
C PHE A 187 2.01 0.57 -7.17
N MET A 188 1.34 1.42 -7.96
CA MET A 188 -0.11 1.62 -7.81
C MET A 188 -0.92 0.37 -8.20
N ARG A 189 -0.47 -0.42 -9.18
CA ARG A 189 -1.05 -1.75 -9.50
C ARG A 189 -0.87 -2.76 -8.37
N LEU A 190 0.27 -2.73 -7.68
CA LEU A 190 0.48 -3.52 -6.48
C LEU A 190 -0.54 -3.14 -5.40
N LEU A 191 -0.72 -1.84 -5.15
CA LEU A 191 -1.67 -1.36 -4.14
C LEU A 191 -3.13 -1.59 -4.51
N SER A 192 -3.50 -1.62 -5.80
CA SER A 192 -4.90 -1.83 -6.20
C SER A 192 -5.43 -3.23 -5.90
N ASN A 193 -4.55 -4.19 -5.66
CA ASN A 193 -4.94 -5.52 -5.20
C ASN A 193 -3.78 -6.20 -4.46
N ILE A 194 -3.63 -5.88 -3.17
CA ILE A 194 -2.69 -6.53 -2.28
C ILE A 194 -3.23 -7.91 -1.90
N THR A 195 -2.44 -8.96 -2.11
CA THR A 195 -2.78 -10.34 -1.78
C THR A 195 -2.10 -10.85 -0.51
N ALA A 196 -0.96 -10.26 -0.14
CA ALA A 196 -0.33 -10.55 1.14
C ALA A 196 0.50 -9.36 1.64
N ILE A 197 0.47 -9.15 2.95
CA ILE A 197 1.45 -8.36 3.68
C ILE A 197 2.09 -9.30 4.70
N ARG A 198 3.42 -9.39 4.68
CA ARG A 198 4.19 -10.30 5.51
C ARG A 198 5.23 -9.54 6.33
N ILE A 199 5.38 -9.92 7.59
CA ILE A 199 6.40 -9.39 8.50
C ILE A 199 7.18 -10.57 9.06
N HIS A 200 8.49 -10.58 8.82
CA HIS A 200 9.38 -11.64 9.26
C HIS A 200 9.44 -11.63 10.79
N ALA A 201 9.05 -12.75 11.41
CA ALA A 201 8.89 -12.81 12.84
C ALA A 201 10.21 -13.21 13.51
N THR A 202 10.77 -14.35 13.14
CA THR A 202 11.87 -14.97 13.89
C THR A 202 13.23 -14.85 13.21
N PHE A 203 13.32 -14.30 11.99
CA PHE A 203 14.61 -14.05 11.31
C PHE A 203 15.51 -15.29 11.14
N GLY A 204 14.90 -16.46 10.99
CA GLY A 204 15.59 -17.75 10.94
C GLY A 204 16.32 -18.13 12.23
N VAL A 205 16.01 -17.47 13.34
CA VAL A 205 16.66 -17.71 14.63
C VAL A 205 15.95 -18.81 15.40
N ASP A 206 16.71 -19.83 15.82
CA ASP A 206 16.20 -20.92 16.65
C ASP A 206 15.85 -20.46 18.07
N ASN A 207 14.74 -20.96 18.61
CA ASN A 207 14.27 -20.64 19.96
C ASN A 207 14.09 -19.14 20.21
N ALA A 208 13.75 -18.38 19.16
CA ALA A 208 13.42 -16.98 19.27
C ALA A 208 11.95 -16.80 19.62
N VAL A 209 11.65 -15.74 20.37
CA VAL A 209 10.28 -15.29 20.64
C VAL A 209 10.11 -13.91 20.04
N SER A 210 9.16 -13.77 19.11
CA SER A 210 8.90 -12.54 18.38
C SER A 210 7.52 -12.01 18.72
N PHE A 211 7.44 -10.76 19.15
CA PHE A 211 6.20 -10.07 19.50
C PHE A 211 5.90 -9.00 18.45
N LEU A 212 4.65 -8.96 17.96
CA LEU A 212 4.12 -7.94 17.06
C LEU A 212 3.02 -7.16 17.77
N GLY A 213 3.10 -5.83 17.75
CA GLY A 213 2.15 -4.94 18.41
C GLY A 213 1.84 -3.70 17.59
N GLU A 214 0.72 -3.04 17.93
CA GLU A 214 0.31 -1.73 17.41
C GLU A 214 0.43 -1.56 15.88
N ILE A 215 0.03 -2.57 15.11
CA ILE A 215 0.14 -2.49 13.66
C ILE A 215 -0.96 -1.62 13.06
N ALA A 216 -0.55 -0.62 12.28
CA ALA A 216 -1.43 0.29 11.60
C ALA A 216 -0.99 0.53 10.15
N LEU A 217 -1.96 0.51 9.24
CA LEU A 217 -1.78 0.96 7.86
C LEU A 217 -2.58 2.25 7.68
N GLY A 218 -1.86 3.35 7.44
CA GLY A 218 -2.49 4.63 7.09
C GLY A 218 -3.41 4.45 5.87
N HIS A 219 -4.64 4.94 6.00
CA HIS A 219 -5.65 4.78 4.97
C HIS A 219 -6.61 5.97 5.00
N SER A 220 -7.06 6.39 3.83
CA SER A 220 -8.07 7.44 3.67
C SER A 220 -9.39 6.80 3.30
N SER A 221 -10.48 7.24 3.93
CA SER A 221 -11.82 6.67 3.75
C SER A 221 -12.86 7.78 3.59
N PRO A 222 -13.91 7.60 2.78
CA PRO A 222 -15.01 8.56 2.69
C PRO A 222 -15.86 8.63 3.96
N SER A 223 -15.69 7.68 4.89
CA SER A 223 -16.43 7.60 6.14
C SER A 223 -15.55 7.07 7.29
N GLY A 224 -15.97 7.36 8.53
CA GLY A 224 -15.36 6.81 9.75
C GLY A 224 -14.04 7.46 10.19
N GLY A 225 -13.51 8.43 9.45
CA GLY A 225 -12.34 9.19 9.88
C GLY A 225 -12.70 10.50 10.60
N LEU A 226 -11.80 10.96 11.47
CA LEU A 226 -12.02 12.15 12.29
C LEU A 226 -11.48 13.43 11.66
N PHE A 227 -10.46 13.30 10.82
CA PHE A 227 -9.71 14.44 10.27
C PHE A 227 -9.78 14.43 8.74
N PRO A 228 -10.22 15.52 8.10
CA PRO A 228 -10.26 15.60 6.64
C PRO A 228 -8.84 15.51 6.07
N VAL A 229 -8.71 14.90 4.90
CA VAL A 229 -7.42 14.71 4.23
C VAL A 229 -7.49 15.11 2.75
N GLY A 230 -6.38 15.64 2.23
CA GLY A 230 -6.26 16.05 0.83
C GLY A 230 -5.54 15.05 -0.06
N ASN A 231 -5.10 13.90 0.48
CA ASN A 231 -4.25 12.92 -0.21
C ASN A 231 -5.01 11.93 -1.10
N VAL A 232 -6.28 12.20 -1.38
CA VAL A 232 -7.10 11.45 -2.33
C VAL A 232 -7.31 12.31 -3.57
N GLU A 233 -7.08 11.75 -4.75
CA GLU A 233 -7.22 12.48 -6.00
C GLU A 233 -8.66 12.47 -6.53
N SER A 234 -9.00 13.52 -7.28
CA SER A 234 -10.17 13.63 -8.14
C SER A 234 -9.70 14.10 -9.52
N CYS A 235 -10.01 13.31 -10.55
CA CYS A 235 -9.50 13.43 -11.92
C CYS A 235 -10.52 14.03 -12.90
N SER A 236 -11.52 14.76 -12.40
CA SER A 236 -12.57 15.36 -13.23
C SER A 236 -12.09 16.65 -13.91
N PRO A 237 -12.33 16.84 -15.23
CA PRO A 237 -13.07 15.96 -16.14
C PRO A 237 -12.24 14.79 -16.68
N CYS A 238 -12.88 13.63 -16.87
CA CYS A 238 -12.24 12.47 -17.49
C CYS A 238 -12.10 12.61 -19.01
N PRO A 239 -11.06 11.99 -19.61
CA PRO A 239 -10.94 11.88 -21.06
C PRO A 239 -12.12 11.14 -21.69
N GLN A 240 -12.27 11.32 -23.01
CA GLN A 240 -13.31 10.64 -23.79
C GLN A 240 -13.25 9.11 -23.60
N GLY A 241 -14.40 8.51 -23.31
CA GLY A 241 -14.54 7.07 -23.08
C GLY A 241 -14.38 6.62 -21.64
N TYR A 242 -14.06 7.53 -20.71
CA TYR A 242 -13.90 7.23 -19.28
C TYR A 242 -14.86 8.02 -18.39
N TYR A 243 -15.19 7.47 -17.23
CA TYR A 243 -15.91 8.16 -16.16
C TYR A 243 -15.49 7.63 -14.78
N GLY A 244 -15.93 8.30 -13.72
CA GLY A 244 -15.56 8.02 -12.32
C GLY A 244 -14.73 9.15 -11.71
N GLU A 245 -14.52 9.13 -10.39
CA GLU A 245 -13.71 10.15 -9.71
C GLU A 245 -12.23 10.05 -10.09
N ARG A 246 -11.75 8.87 -10.49
CA ARG A 246 -10.38 8.60 -10.87
C ARG A 246 -10.27 8.09 -12.31
N CYS A 247 -11.33 8.29 -13.11
CA CYS A 247 -11.47 7.83 -14.48
C CYS A 247 -11.28 6.31 -14.63
N GLU A 248 -11.72 5.55 -13.64
CA GLU A 248 -11.49 4.11 -13.54
C GLU A 248 -12.46 3.25 -14.36
N TYR A 249 -13.56 3.81 -14.87
CA TYR A 249 -14.63 3.09 -15.56
C TYR A 249 -14.77 3.50 -17.03
N CYS A 250 -15.23 2.59 -17.89
CA CYS A 250 -15.52 2.87 -19.30
C CYS A 250 -16.92 3.46 -19.49
N ALA A 251 -17.01 4.63 -20.09
CA ALA A 251 -18.28 5.31 -20.37
C ALA A 251 -19.18 4.48 -21.30
N THR A 252 -20.48 4.75 -21.28
CA THR A 252 -21.45 4.09 -22.16
C THR A 252 -21.01 4.19 -23.62
N GLY A 253 -21.02 3.05 -24.33
CA GLY A 253 -20.53 2.95 -25.71
C GLY A 253 -19.04 2.66 -25.83
N TYR A 254 -18.36 2.43 -24.71
CA TYR A 254 -16.98 1.96 -24.65
C TYR A 254 -16.92 0.65 -23.85
N ARG A 255 -15.92 -0.18 -24.18
CA ARG A 255 -15.59 -1.42 -23.47
C ARG A 255 -14.11 -1.45 -23.12
N ARG A 256 -13.72 -2.34 -22.21
CA ARG A 256 -12.31 -2.62 -21.94
C ARG A 256 -11.64 -3.16 -23.20
N GLU A 257 -10.45 -2.64 -23.48
CA GLU A 257 -9.57 -3.15 -24.54
C GLU A 257 -9.18 -4.59 -24.24
N VAL A 258 -8.71 -4.82 -23.00
CA VAL A 258 -8.42 -6.15 -22.45
C VAL A 258 -9.58 -6.54 -21.54
N SER A 259 -10.38 -7.52 -21.96
CA SER A 259 -11.48 -8.08 -21.16
C SER A 259 -10.98 -8.51 -19.78
N PHE A 260 -11.70 -8.11 -18.73
CA PHE A 260 -11.35 -8.34 -17.34
C PHE A 260 -9.98 -7.79 -16.92
N GLY A 261 -9.40 -6.87 -17.71
CA GLY A 261 -8.14 -6.18 -17.39
C GLY A 261 -8.25 -5.14 -16.27
N GLY A 262 -9.47 -4.94 -15.73
CA GLY A 262 -9.73 -4.05 -14.60
C GLY A 262 -9.55 -2.56 -14.94
N PRO A 263 -9.48 -1.69 -13.91
CA PRO A 263 -9.41 -0.24 -14.06
C PRO A 263 -8.23 0.31 -14.89
N PHE A 264 -7.13 -0.44 -14.96
CA PHE A 264 -5.92 -0.05 -15.70
C PHE A 264 -6.03 -0.30 -17.20
N ALA A 265 -6.97 -1.15 -17.64
CA ALA A 265 -7.17 -1.41 -19.05
C ALA A 265 -7.87 -0.22 -19.71
N GLY A 266 -7.40 0.11 -20.92
CA GLY A 266 -7.95 1.21 -21.71
C GLY A 266 -9.39 0.94 -22.12
N CYS A 267 -10.13 2.02 -22.40
CA CYS A 267 -11.49 1.97 -22.91
C CYS A 267 -11.50 2.28 -24.41
N ILE A 268 -12.05 1.37 -25.21
CA ILE A 268 -12.18 1.50 -26.67
C ILE A 268 -13.65 1.49 -27.09
N PRO A 269 -14.03 2.16 -28.19
CA PRO A 269 -15.42 2.20 -28.64
C PRO A 269 -16.00 0.81 -28.92
N CYS A 270 -17.30 0.65 -28.65
CA CYS A 270 -18.06 -0.52 -29.06
C CYS A 270 -18.16 -0.58 -30.60
N HIS A 271 -17.94 -1.78 -31.17
CA HIS A 271 -18.02 -2.01 -32.61
C HIS A 271 -19.26 -2.85 -32.94
N CYS A 272 -20.43 -2.21 -32.85
CA CYS A 272 -21.74 -2.87 -33.02
C CYS A 272 -22.36 -2.67 -34.41
N HIS A 273 -21.57 -2.30 -35.41
CA HIS A 273 -21.99 -2.12 -36.81
C HIS A 273 -23.28 -1.28 -36.96
N ASN A 274 -23.43 -0.23 -36.14
CA ASN A 274 -24.58 0.67 -36.13
C ASN A 274 -25.93 0.04 -35.69
N HIS A 275 -25.92 -1.19 -35.16
CA HIS A 275 -27.11 -1.83 -34.59
C HIS A 275 -27.36 -1.40 -33.14
N SER A 276 -26.31 -0.99 -32.43
CA SER A 276 -26.39 -0.51 -31.05
C SER A 276 -25.28 0.51 -30.79
N PHE A 277 -25.55 1.45 -29.88
CA PHE A 277 -24.56 2.42 -29.42
C PHE A 277 -23.83 1.94 -28.16
N SER A 278 -24.30 0.85 -27.53
CA SER A 278 -23.77 0.33 -26.27
C SER A 278 -23.42 -1.15 -26.39
N CYS A 279 -22.45 -1.57 -25.59
CA CYS A 279 -22.03 -2.95 -25.45
C CYS A 279 -21.65 -3.22 -24.00
N ASP A 280 -21.64 -4.50 -23.64
CA ASP A 280 -21.15 -4.95 -22.35
C ASP A 280 -19.67 -4.55 -22.17
N VAL A 281 -19.35 -3.97 -21.01
CA VAL A 281 -18.05 -3.32 -20.78
C VAL A 281 -16.89 -4.32 -20.79
N GLU A 282 -17.12 -5.57 -20.40
CA GLU A 282 -16.05 -6.57 -20.30
C GLU A 282 -15.99 -7.48 -21.53
N THR A 283 -17.13 -7.99 -21.97
CA THR A 283 -17.23 -8.94 -23.09
C THR A 283 -17.30 -8.24 -24.45
N GLY A 284 -17.68 -6.97 -24.49
CA GLY A 284 -17.91 -6.23 -25.73
C GLY A 284 -19.15 -6.67 -26.51
N ARG A 285 -20.00 -7.52 -25.93
CA ARG A 285 -21.24 -7.97 -26.57
C ARG A 285 -22.22 -6.80 -26.67
N CYS A 286 -22.65 -6.50 -27.89
CA CYS A 286 -23.60 -5.42 -28.16
C CYS A 286 -24.95 -5.65 -27.47
N ALA A 287 -25.54 -4.58 -26.94
CA ALA A 287 -26.91 -4.62 -26.46
C ALA A 287 -27.86 -4.81 -27.66
N CYS A 288 -28.72 -5.82 -27.58
CA CYS A 288 -29.73 -6.13 -28.60
C CYS A 288 -30.91 -5.16 -28.57
#